data_AF-A0A9D1QX70-F1
#
_entry.id   AF-A0A9D1QX70-F1
#
_cell.length_a   1.000
_cell.length_b   1.000
_cell.length_c   1.000
_cell.angle_alpha   90.00
_cell.angle_beta   90.00
_cell.angle_gamma   90.00
#
_symmetry.space_group_name_H-M   'P 1'
#
loop_
_entity.id
_entity.type
_entity.pdbx_description
1 polymer ?
#
loop_
_entity_poly.entity_id
_entity_poly.type
_entity_poly.pdbx_seq_one_letter_code
_entity_poly.pdbx_strand_id
1 'polypeptide(L)'
;MEWIKIVYILEGGFLVVLFVGITHRIFRDYIGKPSRMEADLVKKQIEEYNQFSIFGKLGTSARKDYTLLFKSNNKFYKFRVNSVFYDSAIEGQKVKITYKGNRLINFEPV
;
A
#
# COMPACT_ATOMS: atom_id res chain seq x y z
N MET A 1 -30.86 16.22 28.10
CA MET A 1 -29.44 16.52 28.42
C MET A 1 -28.55 15.26 28.41
N GLU A 2 -29.05 14.08 28.79
CA GLU A 2 -28.25 12.84 28.81
C GLU A 2 -27.91 12.24 27.43
N TRP A 3 -28.83 12.34 26.47
CA TRP A 3 -28.61 11.89 25.08
C TRP A 3 -27.39 12.54 24.42
N ILE A 4 -27.12 13.80 24.72
CA ILE A 4 -25.97 14.54 24.20
C ILE A 4 -24.65 13.93 24.71
N LYS A 5 -24.59 13.48 25.97
CA LYS A 5 -23.39 12.83 26.54
C LYS A 5 -23.10 11.48 25.89
N ILE A 6 -24.13 10.71 25.58
CA ILE A 6 -24.00 9.39 24.92
C ILE A 6 -23.43 9.54 23.51
N VAL A 7 -23.91 10.54 22.75
CA VAL A 7 -23.40 10.85 21.40
C VAL A 7 -21.91 11.21 21.45
N TYR A 8 -21.49 12.08 22.38
CA TYR A 8 -20.07 12.43 22.52
C TYR A 8 -19.17 11.26 22.93
N ILE A 9 -19.67 10.33 23.76
CA ILE A 9 -18.91 9.12 24.14
C ILE A 9 -18.76 8.17 22.93
N LEU A 10 -19.81 8.02 22.12
CA LEU A 10 -19.77 7.21 20.90
C LEU A 10 -18.83 7.81 19.84
N GLU A 11 -18.89 9.13 19.62
CA GLU A 11 -17.98 9.84 18.71
C GLU A 11 -16.53 9.75 19.19
N GLY A 12 -16.30 9.93 20.50
CA GLY A 12 -14.98 9.77 21.10
C GLY A 12 -14.44 8.35 20.98
N GLY A 13 -15.27 7.34 21.24
CA GLY A 13 -14.90 5.92 21.08
C GLY A 13 -14.54 5.58 19.63
N PHE A 14 -15.31 6.09 18.66
CA PHE A 14 -15.01 5.91 17.24
C PHE A 14 -13.68 6.54 16.83
N LEU A 15 -13.38 7.76 17.31
CA LEU A 15 -12.09 8.41 17.09
C LEU A 15 -10.93 7.57 17.65
N VAL A 16 -11.07 7.01 18.84
CA VAL A 16 -10.03 6.15 19.45
C VAL A 16 -9.78 4.91 18.60
N VAL A 17 -10.83 4.22 18.14
CA VAL A 17 -10.69 3.04 17.26
C VAL A 17 -9.98 3.41 15.95
N LEU A 18 -10.33 4.56 15.36
CA LEU A 18 -9.66 5.09 14.18
C LEU A 18 -8.17 5.35 14.44
N PHE A 19 -7.82 6.02 15.54
CA PHE A 19 -6.44 6.31 15.92
C PHE A 19 -5.63 5.03 16.14
N VAL A 20 -6.20 4.04 16.84
CA VAL A 20 -5.54 2.74 17.05
C VAL A 20 -5.33 2.02 15.72
N GLY A 21 -6.33 2.00 14.85
CA GLY A 21 -6.22 1.37 13.52
C GLY A 21 -5.16 2.02 12.63
N ILE A 22 -5.12 3.35 12.58
CA ILE A 22 -4.12 4.12 11.82
C ILE A 22 -2.73 3.88 12.38
N THR A 23 -2.56 4.01 13.70
CA THR A 23 -1.28 3.78 14.39
C THR A 23 -0.78 2.36 14.14
N HIS A 24 -1.64 1.35 14.28
CA HIS A 24 -1.31 -0.05 14.02
C HIS A 24 -0.85 -0.27 12.57
N ARG A 25 -1.55 0.31 11.60
CA ARG A 25 -1.16 0.24 10.18
C ARG A 25 0.21 0.87 9.94
N ILE A 26 0.46 2.06 10.49
CA ILE A 26 1.74 2.76 10.37
C ILE A 26 2.86 1.93 11.01
N PHE A 27 2.65 1.38 12.21
CA PHE A 27 3.63 0.52 12.87
C PHE A 27 3.98 -0.71 12.02
N ARG A 28 2.98 -1.38 11.46
CA ARG A 28 3.20 -2.55 10.58
C ARG A 28 4.01 -2.19 9.34
N ASP A 29 3.70 -1.06 8.71
CA ASP A 29 4.31 -0.66 7.44
C ASP A 29 5.70 0.00 7.63
N TYR A 30 5.96 0.69 8.76
CA TYR A 30 7.20 1.47 9.00
C TYR A 30 8.12 0.90 10.09
N ILE A 31 7.62 0.16 11.07
CA ILE A 31 8.42 -0.36 12.22
C ILE A 31 8.53 -1.89 12.20
N GLY A 32 7.64 -2.60 11.50
CA GLY A 32 7.68 -4.07 11.34
C GLY A 32 9.01 -4.64 10.82
N LYS A 33 9.27 -5.93 11.06
CA LYS A 33 10.46 -6.62 10.52
C LYS A 33 10.30 -6.84 9.01
N PRO A 34 11.36 -6.67 8.19
CA PRO A 34 11.32 -7.03 6.78
C PRO A 34 11.18 -8.55 6.63
N SER A 35 10.27 -8.96 5.77
CA SER A 35 10.04 -10.36 5.38
C SER A 35 10.66 -10.62 4.01
N ARG A 36 11.07 -11.88 3.78
CA ARG A 36 11.63 -12.35 2.50
C ARG A 36 10.86 -13.56 2.02
N MET A 37 10.54 -13.62 0.73
CA MET A 37 9.94 -14.81 0.12
C MET A 37 10.28 -14.92 -1.36
N GLU A 38 10.24 -16.14 -1.89
CA GLU A 38 10.28 -16.39 -3.33
C GLU A 38 8.88 -16.26 -3.91
N ALA A 39 8.77 -15.59 -5.05
CA ALA A 39 7.51 -15.35 -5.74
C ALA A 39 7.71 -15.21 -7.24
N ASP A 40 6.69 -15.54 -8.01
CA ASP A 40 6.65 -15.31 -9.44
C ASP A 40 6.03 -13.94 -9.71
N LEU A 41 6.69 -13.09 -10.50
CA LEU A 41 6.05 -11.86 -10.97
C LEU A 41 5.02 -12.20 -12.04
N VAL A 42 3.74 -12.10 -11.72
CA VAL A 42 2.65 -12.52 -12.63
C VAL A 42 2.24 -11.41 -13.57
N LYS A 43 2.20 -10.16 -13.09
CA LYS A 43 1.64 -9.05 -13.85
C LYS A 43 2.19 -7.69 -13.41
N LYS A 44 2.34 -6.80 -14.38
CA LYS A 44 2.62 -5.37 -14.25
C LYS A 44 1.35 -4.58 -14.60
N GLN A 45 1.05 -3.56 -13.83
CA GLN A 45 -0.11 -2.70 -14.06
C GLN A 45 0.26 -1.23 -13.87
N ILE A 46 -0.18 -0.38 -14.80
CA ILE A 46 -0.11 1.08 -14.69
C ILE A 46 -1.54 1.60 -14.59
N GLU A 47 -1.81 2.39 -13.56
CA GLU A 47 -3.07 3.11 -13.41
C GLU A 47 -2.77 4.61 -13.53
N GLU A 48 -3.38 5.26 -14.52
CA GLU A 48 -3.27 6.71 -14.71
C GLU A 48 -4.57 7.37 -14.23
N TYR A 49 -4.43 8.37 -13.36
CA TYR A 49 -5.56 9.08 -12.78
C TYR A 49 -5.26 10.56 -12.62
N ASN A 50 -6.32 11.35 -12.70
CA ASN A 50 -6.23 12.78 -12.44
C ASN A 50 -6.34 13.00 -10.93
N GLN A 51 -5.31 13.58 -10.33
CA GLN A 51 -5.34 13.92 -8.91
C GLN A 51 -6.12 15.21 -8.71
N PHE A 52 -7.38 15.09 -8.25
CA PHE A 52 -8.16 16.24 -7.82
C PHE A 52 -7.71 16.66 -6.42
N SER A 53 -7.03 17.79 -6.30
CA SER A 53 -6.69 18.39 -5.00
C SER A 53 -7.89 19.17 -4.47
N ILE A 54 -8.33 18.84 -3.25
CA ILE A 54 -9.39 19.57 -2.53
C ILE A 54 -8.92 21.00 -2.14
N PHE A 55 -7.59 21.22 -2.11
CA PHE A 55 -6.96 22.45 -1.63
C PHE A 55 -6.44 23.41 -2.73
N GLY A 56 -6.80 23.22 -4.00
CA GLY A 56 -6.43 24.22 -5.01
C GLY A 56 -6.92 23.96 -6.43
N LYS A 57 -7.56 24.98 -7.03
CA LYS A 57 -7.79 25.11 -8.47
C LYS A 57 -6.46 25.37 -9.21
N LEU A 58 -5.52 24.43 -9.23
CA LEU A 58 -4.28 24.58 -9.98
C LEU A 58 -3.84 23.23 -10.57
N GLY A 59 -4.31 22.96 -11.79
CA GLY A 59 -3.77 21.92 -12.67
C GLY A 59 -4.25 20.49 -12.38
N THR A 60 -4.92 19.88 -13.35
CA THR A 60 -5.04 18.41 -13.42
C THR A 60 -3.66 17.86 -13.77
N SER A 61 -2.88 17.48 -12.77
CA SER A 61 -1.67 16.68 -13.00
C SER A 61 -2.08 15.22 -13.13
N ALA A 62 -1.84 14.64 -14.30
CA ALA A 62 -1.99 13.21 -14.52
C ALA A 62 -0.91 12.49 -13.70
N ARG A 63 -1.34 11.59 -12.82
CA ARG A 63 -0.46 10.79 -11.98
C ARG A 63 -0.53 9.33 -12.41
N LYS A 64 0.63 8.69 -12.45
CA LYS A 64 0.77 7.27 -12.77
C LYS A 64 1.14 6.50 -11.51
N ASP A 65 0.32 5.51 -11.16
CA ASP A 65 0.64 4.51 -10.15
C ASP A 65 1.12 3.24 -10.83
N TYR A 66 2.36 2.84 -10.51
CA TYR A 66 2.95 1.60 -10.99
C TYR A 66 2.73 0.51 -9.96
N THR A 67 2.23 -0.65 -10.41
CA THR A 67 1.92 -1.78 -9.52
C THR A 67 2.47 -3.09 -10.08
N LEU A 68 3.07 -3.88 -9.19
CA LEU A 68 3.55 -5.24 -9.46
C LEU A 68 2.71 -6.26 -8.69
N LEU A 69 2.32 -7.35 -9.37
CA LEU A 69 1.59 -8.47 -8.80
C LEU A 69 2.48 -9.71 -8.75
N PHE A 70 2.73 -10.21 -7.55
CA PHE A 70 3.52 -11.41 -7.30
C PHE A 70 2.61 -12.56 -6.85
N LYS A 71 2.97 -13.79 -7.21
CA LYS A 71 2.32 -15.01 -6.71
C LYS A 71 3.32 -15.85 -5.92
N SER A 72 2.96 -16.20 -4.69
CA SER A 72 3.74 -17.10 -3.85
C SER A 72 2.79 -17.99 -3.05
N ASN A 73 3.04 -19.30 -3.01
CA ASN A 73 2.20 -20.28 -2.30
C ASN A 73 0.70 -20.11 -2.59
N ASN A 74 0.35 -19.93 -3.87
CA ASN A 74 -1.00 -19.69 -4.37
C ASN A 74 -1.73 -18.45 -3.82
N LYS A 75 -1.00 -17.52 -3.18
CA LYS A 75 -1.49 -16.20 -2.76
C LYS A 75 -0.91 -15.11 -3.65
N PHE A 76 -1.70 -14.08 -3.89
CA PHE A 76 -1.30 -12.90 -4.66
C PHE A 76 -0.91 -11.75 -3.75
N TYR A 77 0.17 -11.07 -4.09
CA TYR A 77 0.71 -9.93 -3.37
C TYR A 77 0.85 -8.76 -4.33
N LYS A 78 0.13 -7.67 -4.05
CA LYS A 78 0.10 -6.46 -4.87
C LYS A 78 0.94 -5.38 -4.18
N PHE A 79 1.96 -4.86 -4.87
CA PHE A 79 2.79 -3.77 -4.36
C PHE A 79 2.77 -2.58 -5.32
N ARG A 80 2.46 -1.40 -4.79
CA ARG A 80 2.69 -0.14 -5.51
C ARG A 80 4.18 0.19 -5.44
N VAL A 81 4.77 0.48 -6.58
CA VAL A 81 6.20 0.73 -6.76
C VAL A 81 6.44 2.06 -7.47
N ASN A 82 7.70 2.49 -7.52
CA ASN A 82 8.12 3.60 -8.38
C ASN A 82 8.40 3.10 -9.81
N SER A 83 8.66 4.02 -10.74
CA SER A 83 8.98 3.68 -12.14
C SER A 83 10.23 2.81 -12.25
N VAL A 84 11.27 3.05 -11.45
CA VAL A 84 12.54 2.30 -11.51
C VAL A 84 12.33 0.80 -11.22
N PHE A 85 11.58 0.46 -10.17
CA PHE A 85 11.21 -0.92 -9.86
C PHE A 85 10.28 -1.51 -10.91
N TYR A 86 9.40 -0.71 -11.49
CA TYR A 86 8.50 -1.17 -12.54
C TYR A 86 9.26 -1.53 -13.82
N ASP A 87 10.18 -0.68 -14.25
CA ASP A 87 10.91 -0.83 -15.51
C ASP A 87 11.90 -2.00 -15.44
N SER A 88 12.47 -2.28 -14.26
CA SER A 88 13.36 -3.42 -14.02
C SER A 88 12.65 -4.77 -13.88
N ALA A 89 11.33 -4.79 -13.66
CA ALA A 89 10.58 -6.02 -13.44
C ALA A 89 10.18 -6.71 -14.76
N ILE A 90 10.38 -8.02 -14.85
CA ILE A 90 10.03 -8.85 -16.01
C ILE A 90 8.92 -9.84 -15.64
N GLU A 91 7.79 -9.80 -16.36
CA GLU A 91 6.66 -10.72 -16.12
C GLU A 91 7.07 -12.18 -16.37
N GLY A 92 6.54 -13.09 -15.56
CA GLY A 92 6.88 -14.51 -15.54
C GLY A 92 8.17 -14.85 -14.78
N GLN A 93 8.93 -13.86 -14.33
CA GLN A 93 10.21 -14.10 -13.66
C GLN A 93 10.03 -14.58 -12.21
N LYS A 94 10.83 -15.58 -11.81
CA LYS A 94 11.00 -15.96 -10.40
C LYS A 94 11.93 -14.99 -9.70
N VAL A 95 11.47 -14.43 -8.59
CA VAL A 95 12.23 -13.45 -7.83
C VAL A 95 12.16 -13.72 -6.34
N LYS A 96 13.20 -13.31 -5.63
CA LYS A 96 13.20 -13.22 -4.17
C LYS A 96 12.81 -11.80 -3.79
N ILE A 97 11.64 -11.64 -3.18
CA ILE A 97 11.15 -10.33 -2.76
C ILE A 97 11.43 -10.08 -1.28
N THR A 98 11.83 -8.85 -0.97
CA THR A 98 11.93 -8.33 0.40
C THR A 98 10.87 -7.25 0.58
N TYR A 99 10.01 -7.39 1.58
CA TYR A 99 8.89 -6.48 1.80
C TYR A 99 8.60 -6.28 3.29
N LYS A 100 7.84 -5.22 3.61
CA LYS A 100 7.45 -4.87 4.97
C LYS A 100 6.02 -4.34 4.97
N GLY A 101 5.11 -5.09 5.58
CA GLY A 101 3.67 -4.81 5.46
C GLY A 101 3.25 -4.79 3.99
N ASN A 102 2.70 -3.65 3.54
CA ASN A 102 2.28 -3.44 2.15
C ASN A 102 3.35 -2.75 1.27
N ARG A 103 4.56 -2.55 1.78
CA ARG A 103 5.65 -1.87 1.07
C ARG A 103 6.67 -2.88 0.55
N LEU A 104 6.92 -2.85 -0.76
CA LEU A 104 8.05 -3.54 -1.36
C LEU A 104 9.35 -2.78 -1.02
N ILE A 105 10.37 -3.50 -0.56
CA ILE A 105 11.69 -2.95 -0.26
C ILE A 105 12.64 -3.26 -1.41
N ASN A 106 12.68 -4.51 -1.86
CA ASN A 106 13.52 -4.95 -2.97
C ASN A 106 12.96 -6.21 -3.63
N PHE A 107 13.37 -6.50 -4.86
CA PHE A 107 13.25 -7.83 -5.47
C PHE A 107 14.49 -8.14 -6.30
N GLU A 108 14.92 -9.39 -6.28
CA GLU A 108 16.10 -9.86 -7.00
C GLU A 108 15.76 -11.14 -7.79
N PRO A 109 16.30 -11.33 -9.00
CA PRO A 109 16.20 -12.60 -9.73
C PRO A 109 16.68 -13.78 -8.88
N VAL A 110 15.98 -14.90 -8.97
CA VAL A 110 16.45 -16.21 -8.45
C VAL A 110 17.21 -16.94 -9.53
#